data_AF-A0A7S2S7V4-F1
#
_entry.id   AF-A0A7S2S7V4-F1
#
_cell.length_a   1.000
_cell.length_b   1.000
_cell.length_c   1.000
_cell.angle_alpha   90.00
_cell.angle_beta   90.00
_cell.angle_gamma   90.00
#
_symmetry.space_group_name_H-M   'P 1'
#
loop_
_entity.id
_entity.type
_entity.pdbx_description
1 polymer ?
#
loop_
_entity_poly.entity_id
_entity_poly.type
_entity_poly.pdbx_seq_one_letter_code
_entity_poly.pdbx_strand_id
1 'polypeptide(L)'
;MNSRIQPQLTTSMFRVVALVLALFSVAHGFAPAPLRAAPRSVVMSAEGESRRDMLVKGAGALGVVFSGASAAFADGAVSLATVARARGLYGGRIAALSDSVNKGDLEAVEAEKNAFILFNSGVYARNGPVDRKNKKVAVAATNSLFDAVSKGDKAGVKSAYAEFMKVADIQPGYSGKDKDFTQGYSTEYDWKYKDPKKGSIYIR
;
A
#
# COMPACT_ATOMS: atom_id res chain seq x y z
N MET A 1 -16.17 -74.12 -23.16
CA MET A 1 -14.84 -73.50 -23.30
C MET A 1 -14.94 -72.38 -24.33
N ASN A 2 -14.67 -71.13 -23.94
CA ASN A 2 -14.24 -70.04 -24.82
C ASN A 2 -13.78 -68.86 -23.96
N SER A 3 -12.47 -68.77 -23.73
CA SER A 3 -11.77 -67.74 -22.97
C SER A 3 -11.57 -66.49 -23.83
N ARG A 4 -12.11 -65.35 -23.40
CA ARG A 4 -11.77 -64.02 -23.96
C ARG A 4 -10.48 -63.52 -23.29
N ILE A 5 -9.45 -63.28 -24.09
CA ILE A 5 -8.20 -62.62 -23.68
C ILE A 5 -8.39 -61.11 -23.85
N GLN A 6 -8.25 -60.33 -22.77
CA GLN A 6 -8.10 -58.87 -22.87
C GLN A 6 -6.62 -58.50 -22.73
N PRO A 7 -6.07 -57.60 -23.57
CA PRO A 7 -4.72 -57.09 -23.38
C PRO A 7 -4.71 -56.05 -22.25
N GLN A 8 -3.95 -56.34 -21.19
CA GLN A 8 -3.69 -55.44 -20.07
C GLN A 8 -2.71 -54.35 -20.53
N LEU A 9 -3.21 -53.14 -20.80
CA LEU A 9 -2.40 -51.96 -21.06
C LEU A 9 -1.69 -51.54 -19.75
N THR A 10 -0.38 -51.71 -19.72
CA THR A 10 0.45 -51.46 -18.54
C THR A 10 0.66 -49.97 -18.29
N THR A 11 0.59 -49.60 -17.02
CA THR A 11 0.62 -48.24 -16.44
C THR A 11 1.89 -47.44 -16.76
N SER A 12 2.88 -48.06 -17.41
CA SER A 12 4.16 -47.44 -17.75
C SER A 12 4.13 -46.61 -19.05
N MET A 13 3.20 -46.89 -19.97
CA MET A 13 3.07 -46.12 -21.22
C MET A 13 2.48 -44.72 -21.03
N PHE A 14 1.67 -44.50 -19.99
CA PHE A 14 1.07 -43.18 -19.70
C PHE A 14 2.09 -42.15 -19.21
N ARG A 15 3.19 -42.59 -18.59
CA ARG A 15 4.22 -41.69 -18.06
C ARG A 15 5.19 -41.18 -19.12
N VAL A 16 5.42 -41.97 -20.18
CA VAL A 16 6.31 -41.58 -21.28
C VAL A 16 5.65 -40.56 -22.21
N VAL A 17 4.34 -40.69 -22.46
CA VAL A 17 3.57 -39.72 -23.27
C VAL A 17 3.51 -38.34 -22.61
N ALA A 18 3.39 -38.29 -21.27
CA ALA A 18 3.36 -37.02 -20.53
C ALA A 18 4.71 -36.26 -20.58
N LEU A 19 5.83 -36.98 -20.69
CA LEU A 19 7.17 -36.37 -20.71
C LEU A 19 7.53 -35.79 -22.09
N VAL A 20 6.99 -36.37 -23.17
CA VAL A 20 7.22 -35.87 -24.54
C VAL A 20 6.41 -34.60 -24.85
N LEU A 21 5.25 -34.41 -24.20
CA LEU A 21 4.45 -33.18 -24.35
C LEU A 21 5.08 -31.96 -23.66
N ALA A 22 5.97 -32.16 -22.68
CA ALA A 22 6.62 -31.10 -21.90
C ALA A 22 7.87 -30.49 -22.58
N LEU A 23 8.37 -31.10 -23.66
CA LEU A 23 9.59 -30.65 -24.35
C LEU A 23 9.32 -29.79 -25.61
N PHE A 24 8.06 -29.63 -26.03
CA PHE A 24 7.70 -28.87 -27.24
C PHE A 24 7.20 -27.43 -26.99
N SER A 25 7.24 -26.91 -25.76
CA SER A 25 6.68 -25.58 -25.43
C SER A 25 7.69 -24.42 -25.39
N VAL A 26 8.94 -24.60 -25.83
CA VAL A 26 9.98 -23.55 -25.77
C VAL A 26 10.33 -23.04 -27.17
N ALA A 27 9.42 -22.30 -27.83
CA ALA A 27 9.76 -21.61 -29.09
C ALA A 27 8.79 -20.49 -29.55
N HIS A 28 8.26 -19.60 -28.70
CA HIS A 28 7.46 -18.45 -29.20
C HIS A 28 7.71 -17.10 -28.49
N GLY A 29 8.83 -16.95 -27.78
CA GLY A 29 9.09 -15.77 -26.94
C GLY A 29 9.81 -14.59 -27.60
N PHE A 30 10.21 -14.66 -28.88
CA PHE A 30 10.99 -13.58 -29.50
C PHE A 30 10.62 -13.37 -30.97
N ALA A 31 9.42 -12.83 -31.21
CA ALA A 31 9.09 -12.19 -32.47
C ALA A 31 8.84 -10.69 -32.20
N PRO A 32 9.57 -9.75 -32.83
CA PRO A 32 9.23 -8.34 -32.73
C PRO A 32 7.88 -8.12 -33.41
N ALA A 33 6.91 -7.60 -32.66
CA ALA A 33 5.60 -7.25 -33.21
C ALA A 33 5.78 -6.19 -34.32
N PRO A 34 5.12 -6.33 -35.49
CA PRO A 34 5.14 -5.28 -36.49
C PRO A 34 4.43 -4.04 -35.93
N LEU A 35 5.14 -2.91 -35.90
CA LEU A 35 4.59 -1.61 -35.56
C LEU A 35 3.53 -1.23 -36.60
N ARG A 36 2.26 -1.55 -36.33
CA ARG A 36 1.14 -1.05 -37.11
C ARG A 36 0.86 0.38 -36.67
N ALA A 37 1.26 1.35 -37.49
CA ALA A 37 0.88 2.74 -37.30
C ALA A 37 -0.65 2.84 -37.25
N ALA A 38 -1.20 3.25 -36.11
CA ALA A 38 -2.62 3.50 -35.96
C ALA A 38 -3.00 4.76 -36.77
N PRO A 39 -3.98 4.72 -37.68
CA PRO A 39 -4.52 5.94 -38.23
C PRO A 39 -5.23 6.70 -37.09
N ARG A 40 -4.73 7.90 -36.78
CA ARG A 40 -5.47 8.88 -36.01
C ARG A 40 -6.58 9.46 -36.89
N SER A 41 -7.68 8.74 -37.03
CA SER A 41 -8.93 9.33 -37.50
C SER A 41 -9.93 9.33 -36.35
N VAL A 42 -10.33 10.54 -35.94
CA VAL A 42 -11.48 10.73 -35.06
C VAL A 42 -12.71 10.65 -35.95
N VAL A 43 -13.43 9.53 -35.89
CA VAL A 43 -14.76 9.42 -36.47
C VAL A 43 -15.72 10.04 -35.45
N MET A 44 -16.22 11.24 -35.72
CA MET A 44 -17.36 11.79 -34.98
C MET A 44 -18.63 11.13 -35.51
N SER A 45 -19.02 10.00 -34.93
CA SER A 45 -20.35 9.45 -35.16
C SER A 45 -21.33 10.22 -34.27
N ALA A 46 -22.12 11.07 -34.93
CA ALA A 46 -23.19 11.84 -34.33
C ALA A 46 -24.44 10.96 -34.21
N GLU A 47 -24.46 10.05 -33.25
CA GLU A 47 -25.69 9.44 -32.72
C GLU A 47 -25.41 8.87 -31.33
N GLY A 48 -26.26 9.20 -30.35
CA GLY A 48 -26.01 8.96 -28.94
C GLY A 48 -25.99 7.48 -28.56
N GLU A 49 -24.80 6.88 -28.46
CA GLU A 49 -24.63 5.58 -27.81
C GLU A 49 -24.61 5.73 -26.27
N SER A 50 -25.49 4.97 -25.60
CA SER A 50 -25.57 4.91 -24.14
C SER A 50 -24.33 4.25 -23.54
N ARG A 51 -23.73 4.89 -22.53
CA ARG A 51 -22.53 4.41 -21.80
C ARG A 51 -22.66 2.98 -21.23
N ARG A 52 -23.89 2.47 -21.06
CA ARG A 52 -24.14 1.08 -20.64
C ARG A 52 -23.79 0.07 -21.72
N ASP A 53 -24.05 0.35 -22.99
CA ASP A 53 -23.74 -0.56 -24.09
C ASP A 53 -22.22 -0.70 -24.29
N MET A 54 -21.48 0.38 -24.02
CA MET A 54 -20.02 0.36 -24.07
C MET A 54 -19.41 -0.50 -22.95
N LEU A 55 -20.04 -0.55 -21.77
CA LEU A 55 -19.59 -1.39 -20.64
C LEU A 55 -19.89 -2.87 -20.88
N VAL A 56 -21.04 -3.18 -21.48
CA VAL A 56 -21.45 -4.56 -21.80
C VAL A 56 -20.58 -5.14 -22.93
N LYS A 57 -20.23 -4.35 -23.95
CA LYS A 57 -19.31 -4.78 -25.02
C LYS A 57 -17.86 -4.91 -24.55
N GLY A 58 -17.41 -4.10 -23.57
CA GLY A 58 -16.05 -4.17 -23.01
C GLY A 58 -15.82 -5.35 -22.06
N ALA A 59 -16.86 -5.83 -21.37
CA ALA A 59 -16.74 -6.90 -20.38
C ALA A 59 -16.43 -8.28 -21.00
N GLY A 60 -16.87 -8.54 -22.23
CA GLY A 60 -16.66 -9.83 -22.90
C GLY A 60 -15.23 -10.09 -23.39
N ALA A 61 -14.47 -9.04 -23.70
CA ALA A 61 -13.13 -9.17 -24.29
C ALA A 61 -11.97 -9.08 -23.27
N LEU A 62 -12.20 -8.54 -22.07
CA LEU A 62 -11.17 -8.37 -21.04
C LEU A 62 -11.16 -9.49 -19.97
N GLY A 63 -12.22 -10.29 -19.88
CA GLY A 63 -12.38 -11.32 -18.85
C GLY A 63 -11.40 -12.50 -18.93
N VAL A 64 -10.81 -12.75 -20.10
CA VAL A 64 -9.94 -13.93 -20.33
C VAL A 64 -8.44 -13.59 -20.19
N VAL A 65 -8.05 -12.32 -20.24
CA VAL A 65 -6.63 -11.91 -20.24
C VAL A 65 -6.06 -11.72 -18.81
N PHE A 66 -6.90 -11.55 -17.79
CA PHE A 66 -6.45 -11.29 -16.42
C PHE A 66 -6.50 -12.48 -15.44
N SER A 67 -7.02 -13.64 -15.86
CA SER A 67 -7.12 -14.82 -14.97
C SER A 67 -5.77 -15.50 -14.68
N GLY A 68 -4.69 -15.10 -15.37
CA GLY A 68 -3.33 -15.62 -15.21
C GLY A 68 -2.35 -14.66 -14.51
N ALA A 69 -2.81 -13.54 -13.95
CA ALA A 69 -1.96 -12.69 -13.13
C ALA A 69 -1.64 -13.44 -11.82
N SER A 70 -0.54 -14.20 -11.87
CA SER A 70 0.11 -14.78 -10.70
C SER A 70 0.09 -13.76 -9.59
N ALA A 71 -0.38 -14.17 -8.41
CA ALA A 71 -0.32 -13.37 -7.20
C ALA A 71 1.14 -12.94 -6.99
N ALA A 72 1.48 -11.75 -7.45
CA ALA A 72 2.74 -11.11 -7.12
C ALA A 72 2.78 -11.06 -5.59
N PHE A 73 3.86 -11.57 -4.99
CA PHE A 73 4.07 -11.57 -3.54
C PHE A 73 3.87 -10.14 -3.00
N ALA A 74 2.66 -9.87 -2.51
CA ALA A 74 2.18 -8.55 -2.13
C ALA A 74 2.66 -8.12 -0.72
N ASP A 75 3.69 -8.78 -0.18
CA ASP A 75 4.34 -8.38 1.08
C ASP A 75 5.24 -7.13 0.90
N GLY A 76 5.40 -6.65 -0.33
CA GLY A 76 6.08 -5.38 -0.62
C GLY A 76 5.25 -4.13 -0.34
N ALA A 77 3.91 -4.24 -0.31
CA ALA A 77 3.03 -3.08 -0.10
C ALA A 77 2.96 -2.64 1.37
N VAL A 78 3.09 -3.60 2.29
CA VAL A 78 3.07 -3.36 3.74
C VAL A 78 4.27 -4.05 4.37
N SER A 79 5.29 -3.28 4.71
CA SER A 79 6.50 -3.78 5.34
C SER A 79 6.82 -2.98 6.60
N LEU A 80 7.77 -3.48 7.40
CA LEU A 80 8.28 -2.72 8.55
C LEU A 80 8.84 -1.36 8.13
N ALA A 81 9.42 -1.26 6.94
CA ALA A 81 9.95 -0.01 6.40
C ALA A 81 8.83 0.99 6.08
N THR A 82 7.70 0.55 5.50
CA THR A 82 6.57 1.45 5.21
C THR A 82 5.86 1.90 6.49
N VAL A 83 5.75 1.02 7.49
CA VAL A 83 5.27 1.37 8.84
C VAL A 83 6.17 2.39 9.53
N ALA A 84 7.49 2.18 9.51
CA ALA A 84 8.46 3.10 10.11
C ALA A 84 8.45 4.46 9.40
N ARG A 85 8.31 4.49 8.08
CA ARG A 85 8.15 5.72 7.29
C ARG A 85 6.90 6.49 7.67
N ALA A 86 5.75 5.81 7.77
CA ALA A 86 4.50 6.44 8.19
C ALA A 86 4.60 7.00 9.62
N ARG A 87 5.19 6.24 10.55
CA ARG A 87 5.40 6.69 11.93
C ARG A 87 6.35 7.90 11.99
N GLY A 88 7.43 7.89 11.22
CA GLY A 88 8.42 8.98 11.23
C GLY A 88 7.99 10.27 10.55
N LEU A 89 7.24 10.18 9.45
CA LEU A 89 6.70 11.32 8.72
C LEU A 89 5.48 11.92 9.43
N TYR A 90 4.43 11.12 9.62
CA TYR A 90 3.17 11.62 10.15
C TYR A 90 3.19 11.73 11.67
N GLY A 91 3.85 10.80 12.37
CA GLY A 91 4.01 10.89 13.83
C GLY A 91 4.81 12.11 14.25
N GLY A 92 5.84 12.48 13.48
CA GLY A 92 6.60 13.72 13.72
C GLY A 92 5.74 14.98 13.57
N ARG A 93 4.84 15.02 12.59
CA ARG A 93 3.89 16.14 12.41
C ARG A 93 2.88 16.20 13.55
N ILE A 94 2.33 15.05 13.96
CA ILE A 94 1.37 14.97 15.08
C ILE A 94 2.05 15.37 16.40
N ALA A 95 3.30 14.95 16.64
CA ALA A 95 4.03 15.35 17.85
C ALA A 95 4.32 16.86 17.90
N ALA A 96 4.57 17.51 16.75
CA ALA A 96 4.77 18.95 16.68
C ALA A 96 3.52 19.77 17.06
N LEU A 97 2.32 19.17 17.01
CA LEU A 97 1.07 19.81 17.43
C LEU A 97 0.92 19.96 18.95
N SER A 98 1.78 19.33 19.76
CA SER A 98 1.68 19.39 21.23
C SER A 98 1.58 20.83 21.74
N ASP A 99 2.38 21.75 21.20
CA ASP A 99 2.37 23.15 21.60
C ASP A 99 1.09 23.87 21.16
N SER A 100 0.60 23.59 19.95
CA SER A 100 -0.68 24.13 19.44
C SER A 100 -1.87 23.64 20.25
N VAL A 101 -1.90 22.35 20.60
CA VAL A 101 -2.95 21.75 21.47
C VAL A 101 -2.92 22.40 22.85
N ASN A 102 -1.74 22.65 23.42
CA ASN A 102 -1.62 23.31 24.72
C ASN A 102 -2.04 24.78 24.69
N LYS A 103 -1.81 25.48 23.58
CA LYS A 103 -2.27 26.87 23.35
C LYS A 103 -3.76 26.94 22.97
N GLY A 104 -4.39 25.81 22.64
CA GLY A 104 -5.77 25.75 22.18
C GLY A 104 -5.95 26.32 20.77
N ASP A 105 -4.93 26.20 19.94
CA ASP A 105 -4.97 26.54 18.51
C ASP A 105 -5.59 25.37 17.74
N LEU A 106 -6.89 25.49 17.48
CA LEU A 106 -7.70 24.46 16.85
C LEU A 106 -7.49 24.41 15.32
N GLU A 107 -7.16 25.54 14.70
CA GLU A 107 -6.92 25.63 13.25
C GLU A 107 -5.68 24.85 12.86
N ALA A 108 -4.60 24.94 13.65
CA ALA A 108 -3.40 24.14 13.43
C ALA A 108 -3.67 22.63 13.54
N VAL A 109 -4.54 22.22 14.46
CA VAL A 109 -4.93 20.82 14.62
C VAL A 109 -5.81 20.34 13.46
N GLU A 110 -6.73 21.18 12.99
CA GLU A 110 -7.59 20.89 11.85
C GLU A 110 -6.80 20.78 10.54
N ALA A 111 -5.85 21.67 10.30
CA ALA A 111 -4.97 21.65 9.13
C ALA A 111 -4.19 20.33 9.01
N GLU A 112 -3.91 19.69 10.15
CA GLU A 112 -3.18 18.42 10.23
C GLU A 112 -4.08 17.18 10.26
N LYS A 113 -5.38 17.31 9.96
CA LYS A 113 -6.32 16.17 9.89
C LYS A 113 -5.83 15.01 9.04
N ASN A 114 -5.23 15.32 7.89
CA ASN A 114 -4.69 14.31 6.99
C ASN A 114 -3.51 13.54 7.62
N ALA A 115 -2.71 14.15 8.50
CA ALA A 115 -1.63 13.44 9.17
C ALA A 115 -2.16 12.35 10.12
N PHE A 116 -3.23 12.61 10.87
CA PHE A 116 -3.85 11.59 11.73
C PHE A 116 -4.41 10.41 10.91
N ILE A 117 -5.09 10.71 9.81
CA ILE A 117 -5.66 9.68 8.91
C ILE A 117 -4.54 8.81 8.31
N LEU A 118 -3.50 9.44 7.77
CA LEU A 118 -2.37 8.75 7.14
C LEU A 118 -1.50 8.00 8.15
N PHE A 119 -1.38 8.50 9.37
CA PHE A 119 -0.74 7.78 10.46
C PHE A 119 -1.50 6.49 10.80
N ASN A 120 -2.82 6.58 10.99
CA ASN A 120 -3.65 5.42 11.32
C ASN A 120 -3.69 4.38 10.21
N SER A 121 -3.63 4.79 8.94
CA SER A 121 -3.58 3.86 7.81
C SER A 121 -2.21 3.21 7.68
N GLY A 122 -1.12 3.97 7.83
CA GLY A 122 0.23 3.49 7.61
C GLY A 122 0.84 2.69 8.76
N VAL A 123 0.65 3.13 10.01
CA VAL A 123 1.29 2.47 11.18
C VAL A 123 0.67 1.11 11.48
N TYR A 124 -0.63 0.98 11.29
CA TYR A 124 -1.37 -0.25 11.56
C TYR A 124 -1.66 -1.08 10.31
N ALA A 125 -0.94 -0.82 9.21
CA ALA A 125 -1.17 -1.47 7.92
C ALA A 125 -0.96 -2.99 7.95
N ARG A 126 -0.11 -3.50 8.87
CA ARG A 126 0.18 -4.94 9.03
C ARG A 126 -1.02 -5.74 9.54
N ASN A 127 -2.03 -5.07 10.11
CA ASN A 127 -3.29 -5.66 10.55
C ASN A 127 -3.16 -6.88 11.49
N GLY A 128 -2.08 -6.95 12.28
CA GLY A 128 -1.96 -7.95 13.34
C GLY A 128 -3.02 -7.79 14.44
N PRO A 129 -3.19 -8.75 15.37
CA PRO A 129 -4.15 -8.64 16.46
C PRO A 129 -3.98 -7.37 17.31
N VAL A 130 -2.71 -7.02 17.61
CA VAL A 130 -2.36 -5.80 18.35
C VAL A 130 -2.63 -4.55 17.50
N ASP A 131 -2.21 -4.56 16.22
CA ASP A 131 -2.42 -3.43 15.31
C ASP A 131 -3.91 -3.11 15.12
N ARG A 132 -4.76 -4.14 14.99
CA ARG A 132 -6.21 -3.96 14.87
C ARG A 132 -6.81 -3.35 16.14
N LYS A 133 -6.36 -3.77 17.32
CA LYS A 133 -6.80 -3.19 18.60
C LYS A 133 -6.37 -1.72 18.68
N ASN A 134 -5.10 -1.45 18.43
CA ASN A 134 -4.53 -0.10 18.53
C ASN A 134 -5.12 0.84 17.47
N LYS A 135 -5.35 0.37 16.23
CA LYS A 135 -6.02 1.12 15.17
C LYS A 135 -7.43 1.54 15.57
N LYS A 136 -8.21 0.65 16.19
CA LYS A 136 -9.56 0.99 16.66
C LYS A 136 -9.52 2.12 17.69
N VAL A 137 -8.60 2.03 18.66
CA VAL A 137 -8.46 3.07 19.68
C VAL A 137 -7.95 4.38 19.07
N ALA A 138 -6.95 4.32 18.19
CA ALA A 138 -6.41 5.50 17.53
C ALA A 138 -7.44 6.21 16.64
N VAL A 139 -8.26 5.45 15.89
CA VAL A 139 -9.36 6.00 15.08
C VAL A 139 -10.44 6.61 15.98
N ALA A 140 -10.81 5.96 17.07
CA ALA A 140 -11.77 6.51 18.04
C ALA A 140 -11.28 7.84 18.62
N ALA A 141 -10.02 7.88 19.10
CA ALA A 141 -9.41 9.10 19.61
C ALA A 141 -9.30 10.19 18.53
N THR A 142 -9.00 9.83 17.28
CA THR A 142 -8.96 10.77 16.15
C THR A 142 -10.34 11.38 15.89
N ASN A 143 -11.41 10.57 15.91
CA ASN A 143 -12.77 11.05 15.72
C ASN A 143 -13.18 11.97 16.87
N SER A 144 -12.94 11.56 18.13
CA SER A 144 -13.22 12.40 19.30
C SER A 144 -12.45 13.72 19.27
N LEU A 145 -11.22 13.71 18.77
CA LEU A 145 -10.40 14.91 18.60
C LEU A 145 -11.04 15.87 17.59
N PHE A 146 -11.43 15.41 16.40
CA PHE A 146 -12.06 16.28 15.41
C PHE A 146 -13.50 16.68 15.76
N ASP A 147 -14.22 15.84 16.49
CA ASP A 147 -15.52 16.19 17.06
C ASP A 147 -15.34 17.35 18.08
N ALA A 148 -14.32 17.28 18.95
CA ALA A 148 -14.01 18.35 19.89
C ALA A 148 -13.54 19.64 19.19
N VAL A 149 -12.73 19.52 18.13
CA VAL A 149 -12.35 20.66 17.27
C VAL A 149 -13.60 21.34 16.69
N SER A 150 -14.53 20.57 16.11
CA SER A 150 -15.76 21.13 15.53
C SER A 150 -16.66 21.84 16.54
N LYS A 151 -16.59 21.43 17.81
CA LYS A 151 -17.33 22.04 18.94
C LYS A 151 -16.58 23.19 19.60
N GLY A 152 -15.34 23.48 19.19
CA GLY A 152 -14.48 24.47 19.84
C GLY A 152 -13.98 24.05 21.24
N ASP A 153 -14.08 22.76 21.59
CA ASP A 153 -13.74 22.25 22.92
C ASP A 153 -12.24 21.97 23.07
N LYS A 154 -11.51 22.98 23.54
CA LYS A 154 -10.06 22.91 23.77
C LYS A 154 -9.66 21.83 24.78
N ALA A 155 -10.48 21.59 25.81
CA ALA A 155 -10.20 20.58 26.82
C ALA A 155 -10.40 19.18 26.26
N GLY A 156 -11.48 18.98 25.50
CA GLY A 156 -11.75 17.75 24.74
C GLY A 156 -10.63 17.42 23.76
N VAL A 157 -10.14 18.41 23.00
CA VAL A 157 -9.00 18.22 22.07
C VAL A 157 -7.75 17.78 22.81
N LYS A 158 -7.42 18.41 23.94
CA LYS A 158 -6.24 18.05 24.74
C LYS A 158 -6.34 16.62 25.29
N SER A 159 -7.52 16.22 25.77
CA SER A 159 -7.76 14.86 26.26
C SER A 159 -7.64 13.82 25.14
N ALA A 160 -8.34 14.03 24.02
CA ALA A 160 -8.32 13.12 22.89
C ALA A 160 -6.92 13.02 22.25
N TYR A 161 -6.17 14.13 22.19
CA TYR A 161 -4.78 14.14 21.74
C TYR A 161 -3.88 13.31 22.65
N ALA A 162 -4.02 13.45 23.98
CA ALA A 162 -3.25 12.66 24.94
C ALA A 162 -3.57 11.14 24.83
N GLU A 163 -4.84 10.78 24.61
CA GLU A 163 -5.24 9.39 24.36
C GLU A 163 -4.64 8.84 23.07
N PHE A 164 -4.68 9.64 21.99
CA PHE A 164 -4.05 9.28 20.73
C PHE A 164 -2.55 9.02 20.91
N MET A 165 -1.83 9.94 21.57
CA MET A 165 -0.38 9.83 21.78
C MET A 165 0.02 8.60 22.61
N LYS A 166 -0.81 8.18 23.58
CA LYS A 166 -0.56 6.95 24.38
C LYS A 166 -0.56 5.68 23.54
N VAL A 167 -1.42 5.60 22.52
CA VAL A 167 -1.55 4.40 21.67
C VAL A 167 -0.62 4.49 20.46
N ALA A 168 -0.40 5.69 19.95
CA ALA A 168 0.43 5.93 18.78
C ALA A 168 1.91 5.61 19.02
N ASP A 169 2.37 5.58 20.28
CA ASP A 169 3.76 5.31 20.68
C ASP A 169 4.74 6.13 19.81
N ILE A 170 4.41 7.42 19.68
CA ILE A 170 5.21 8.36 18.92
C ILE A 170 6.39 8.75 19.81
N GLN A 171 7.52 8.09 19.56
CA GLN A 171 8.77 8.45 20.20
C GLN A 171 9.17 9.86 19.72
N PRO A 172 9.57 10.77 20.64
CA PRO A 172 10.15 12.04 20.23
C PRO A 172 11.37 11.76 19.35
N GLY A 173 11.55 12.58 18.31
CA GLY A 173 12.71 12.42 17.42
C GLY A 173 13.99 12.43 18.27
N TYR A 174 14.82 11.40 18.14
CA TYR A 174 16.07 11.25 18.90
C TYR A 174 16.85 12.57 18.91
N SER A 175 16.98 13.17 20.09
CA SER A 175 17.75 14.39 20.32
C SER A 175 19.20 13.99 20.56
N GLY A 176 20.10 14.36 19.64
CA GLY A 176 21.51 13.96 19.67
C GLY A 176 22.03 13.39 18.35
N LYS A 177 21.44 13.75 17.22
CA LYS A 177 21.91 13.36 15.88
C LYS A 177 23.13 14.17 15.47
N ASP A 178 24.20 14.05 16.23
CA ASP A 178 25.49 14.49 15.76
C ASP A 178 25.98 13.52 14.68
N LYS A 179 26.68 14.09 13.69
CA LYS A 179 27.26 13.36 12.55
C LYS A 179 28.23 12.26 12.99
N ASP A 180 28.70 12.37 14.23
CA ASP A 180 29.70 11.51 14.84
C ASP A 180 29.14 10.16 15.34
N PHE A 181 27.82 10.06 15.58
CA PHE A 181 27.22 8.84 16.16
C PHE A 181 25.99 8.31 15.42
N THR A 182 25.44 9.05 14.45
CA THR A 182 24.16 8.66 13.82
C THR A 182 24.19 8.81 12.30
N GLN A 183 23.72 7.77 11.60
CA GLN A 183 23.39 7.82 10.18
C GLN A 183 21.87 7.76 10.02
N GLY A 184 21.29 8.88 9.58
CA GLY A 184 19.85 9.02 9.36
C GLY A 184 19.40 8.49 8.01
N TYR A 185 20.21 8.68 6.96
CA TYR A 185 19.94 8.26 5.59
C TYR A 185 21.24 7.80 4.89
N SER A 186 21.10 7.04 3.81
CA SER A 186 22.19 6.69 2.90
C SER A 186 21.92 7.10 1.44
N THR A 187 20.67 7.40 1.09
CA THR A 187 20.25 7.82 -0.24
C THR A 187 19.33 9.03 -0.15
N GLU A 188 19.26 9.80 -1.22
CA GLU A 188 18.41 10.99 -1.34
C GLU A 188 16.91 10.63 -1.37
N TYR A 189 16.60 9.35 -1.60
CA TYR A 189 15.23 8.81 -1.60
C TYR A 189 14.68 8.55 -0.19
N ASP A 190 15.54 8.54 0.85
CA ASP A 190 15.08 8.37 2.22
C ASP A 190 14.22 9.58 2.64
N TRP A 191 13.12 9.29 3.34
CA TRP A 191 12.22 10.31 3.86
C TRP A 191 12.87 11.23 4.90
N LYS A 192 14.05 10.87 5.43
CA LYS A 192 14.83 11.70 6.36
C LYS A 192 15.86 12.59 5.66
N TYR A 193 16.13 12.41 4.36
CA TYR A 193 17.24 13.07 3.65
C TYR A 193 17.28 14.58 3.85
N LYS A 194 16.12 15.24 3.69
CA LYS A 194 15.97 16.70 3.83
C LYS A 194 15.50 17.14 5.22
N ASP A 195 15.32 16.23 6.18
CA ASP A 195 14.88 16.58 7.53
C ASP A 195 16.13 16.93 8.37
N PRO A 196 16.37 18.21 8.72
CA PRO A 196 17.59 18.62 9.41
C PRO A 196 17.70 18.03 10.82
N LYS A 197 16.58 17.61 11.43
CA LYS A 197 16.56 16.97 12.75
C LYS A 197 16.73 15.47 12.66
N LYS A 198 16.55 14.86 11.48
CA LYS A 198 16.55 13.40 11.33
C LYS A 198 17.59 12.83 10.37
N GLY A 199 18.01 13.61 9.40
CA GLY A 199 18.93 13.22 8.35
C GLY A 199 20.34 13.71 8.62
N SER A 200 21.19 12.79 9.06
CA SER A 200 22.63 12.95 9.11
C SER A 200 23.28 11.86 8.27
N ILE A 201 24.40 12.18 7.63
CA ILE A 201 25.27 11.20 6.98
C ILE A 201 26.70 11.53 7.36
N TYR A 202 27.45 10.50 7.76
CA TYR A 202 28.87 10.62 7.99
C TYR A 202 29.58 10.55 6.63
N ILE A 203 30.34 11.58 6.29
CA ILE A 203 31.14 11.66 5.07
C ILE A 203 32.60 11.45 5.49
N ARG A 204 33.21 10.36 5.01
CA ARG A 204 34.61 10.02 5.28
C ARG A 204 35.53 10.72 4.29
#